data_AF-A0A3B9MXT3-F1
#
_entry.id   AF-A0A3B9MXT3-F1
#
_cell.length_a   1.000
_cell.length_b   1.000
_cell.length_c   1.000
_cell.angle_alpha   90.00
_cell.angle_beta   90.00
_cell.angle_gamma   90.00
#
_symmetry.space_group_name_H-M   'P 1'
#
loop_
_entity.id
_entity.type
_entity.pdbx_description
1 polymer ?
#
loop_
_entity_poly.entity_id
_entity_poly.type
_entity_poly.pdbx_seq_one_letter_code
_entity_poly.pdbx_strand_id
1 'polypeptide(L)' 'MKIINFLKRVFLFYYDGFKNMTVGKKLWAIIIIKLFIMFAILKIFFFKDFLNDKFDTEREKADYVIEQLTQPKNTSND' A
#
# COMPACT_ATOMS: atom_id res chain seq x y z
N MET A 1 -13.84 -4.71 34.31
CA MET A 1 -13.60 -3.26 34.50
C MET A 1 -12.13 -2.85 34.68
N LYS A 2 -11.25 -3.63 35.35
CA LYS A 2 -9.85 -3.24 35.60
C LYS A 2 -8.94 -3.21 34.36
N ILE A 3 -9.10 -4.15 33.43
CA ILE A 3 -8.30 -4.24 32.18
C ILE A 3 -8.46 -2.98 31.31
N ILE A 4 -9.69 -2.48 31.15
CA ILE A 4 -9.99 -1.32 30.30
C ILE A 4 -9.25 -0.07 30.79
N ASN A 5 -9.17 0.13 32.11
CA ASN A 5 -8.46 1.25 32.71
C ASN A 5 -6.94 1.13 32.53
N PHE A 6 -6.40 -0.10 32.55
CA PHE A 6 -4.98 -0.34 32.30
C PHE A 6 -4.62 -0.04 30.84
N LEU A 7 -5.37 -0.57 29.86
CA LEU A 7 -5.16 -0.26 28.45
C LEU A 7 -5.30 1.23 28.17
N LYS A 8 -6.31 1.89 28.76
CA LYS A 8 -6.49 3.34 28.60
C LYS A 8 -5.27 4.12 29.11
N ARG A 9 -4.67 3.71 30.22
CA ARG A 9 -3.49 4.35 30.80
C ARG A 9 -2.24 4.12 29.97
N VAL A 10 -2.05 2.92 29.44
CA VAL A 10 -0.94 2.61 28.51
C VAL A 10 -1.08 3.39 27.22
N PHE A 11 -2.29 3.47 26.66
CA PHE A 11 -2.58 4.28 25.47
C PHE A 11 -2.32 5.76 25.72
N LEU A 12 -2.80 6.31 26.85
CA LEU A 12 -2.55 7.72 27.21
C LEU A 12 -1.06 8.00 27.36
N PHE A 13 -0.30 7.09 27.97
CA PHE A 13 1.14 7.24 28.12
C PHE A 13 1.87 7.23 26.78
N TYR A 14 1.50 6.33 25.87
CA TYR A 14 2.07 6.29 24.52
C TYR A 14 1.71 7.54 23.72
N TYR A 15 0.45 7.97 23.79
CA TYR A 15 -0.03 9.18 23.14
C TYR A 15 0.67 10.44 23.67
N ASP A 16 0.79 10.56 24.99
CA ASP A 16 1.42 11.71 25.64
C ASP A 16 2.94 11.73 25.41
N GLY A 17 3.60 10.57 25.45
CA GLY A 17 5.00 10.42 25.05
C GLY A 17 5.22 10.81 23.58
N PHE A 18 4.40 10.30 22.67
CA PHE A 18 4.48 10.64 21.25
C PHE A 18 4.19 12.13 20.98
N LYS A 19 3.25 12.72 21.72
CA LYS A 19 2.92 14.15 21.62
C LYS A 19 4.04 15.05 22.17
N ASN A 20 4.74 14.65 23.22
CA ASN A 20 5.82 15.44 23.81
C ASN A 20 7.17 15.24 23.09
N MET A 21 7.30 14.22 22.23
CA MET A 21 8.52 13.98 21.44
C MET A 21 8.58 14.86 20.18
N THR A 22 9.46 15.86 20.19
CA THR A 22 9.80 16.67 19.00
C THR A 22 10.58 15.88 17.95
N VAL A 23 11.50 15.01 18.38
CA VAL A 23 12.29 14.14 17.48
C VAL A 23 11.44 13.02 16.88
N GLY A 24 10.59 12.39 17.69
CA GLY A 24 9.70 11.30 17.25
C GLY A 24 8.71 11.74 16.18
N LYS A 25 8.10 12.92 16.33
CA LYS A 25 7.20 13.50 15.31
C LYS A 25 7.93 13.75 13.98
N LYS A 26 9.16 14.27 14.02
CA LYS A 26 9.97 14.48 12.81
C LYS A 26 10.27 13.14 12.12
N LEU A 27 10.65 12.12 12.89
CA LEU A 27 10.92 10.80 12.33
C LEU A 27 9.66 10.16 11.73
N TRP A 28 8.51 10.27 12.40
CA TRP A 28 7.25 9.75 11.89
C TRP A 28 6.80 10.49 10.62
N ALA A 29 7.01 11.81 10.55
CA ALA A 29 6.79 12.57 9.33
C ALA A 29 7.69 12.08 8.18
N ILE A 30 8.98 11.80 8.44
CA ILE A 30 9.89 11.22 7.45
C ILE A 30 9.39 9.85 6.98
N ILE A 31 8.93 8.98 7.89
CA ILE A 31 8.37 7.67 7.54
C ILE A 31 7.14 7.82 6.64
N ILE A 32 6.20 8.70 6.98
CA ILE A 32 5.01 8.97 6.17
C ILE A 32 5.39 9.48 4.78
N ILE A 33 6.30 10.45 4.71
CA ILE A 33 6.78 11.00 3.45
C ILE A 33 7.42 9.88 2.61
N LYS A 34 8.27 9.04 3.22
CA LYS A 34 8.91 7.92 2.53
C LYS A 34 7.88 6.89 2.05
N LEU A 35 6.89 6.55 2.86
CA LEU A 35 5.80 5.66 2.47
C LEU A 35 4.98 6.25 1.32
N PHE A 36 4.67 7.54 1.36
CA PHE A 36 3.97 8.23 0.29
C PHE A 36 4.79 8.24 -1.00
N ILE A 37 6.08 8.55 -0.93
CA ILE A 37 7.00 8.55 -2.08
C ILE A 37 7.12 7.13 -2.65
N MET A 38 7.34 6.12 -1.82
CA MET A 38 7.41 4.72 -2.27
C MET A 38 6.08 4.28 -2.90
N PHE A 39 4.95 4.62 -2.30
CA PHE A 39 3.64 4.34 -2.86
C PHE A 39 3.42 5.07 -4.19
N ALA A 40 3.81 6.34 -4.30
CA ALA A 40 3.67 7.13 -5.51
C ALA A 40 4.59 6.63 -6.63
N ILE A 41 5.84 6.27 -6.33
CA ILE A 41 6.78 5.69 -7.29
C ILE A 41 6.30 4.32 -7.75
N LEU A 42 5.95 3.42 -6.83
CA LEU A 42 5.37 2.13 -7.21
C LEU A 42 4.08 2.34 -7.99
N LYS A 43 3.20 3.25 -7.59
CA LYS A 43 1.96 3.53 -8.32
C LYS A 43 2.26 4.04 -9.73
N ILE A 44 3.15 5.01 -9.89
CA ILE A 44 3.42 5.59 -11.20
C ILE A 44 4.20 4.63 -12.10
N PHE A 45 5.14 3.87 -11.54
CA PHE A 45 6.01 2.95 -12.28
C PHE A 45 5.31 1.60 -12.55
N PHE A 46 4.77 0.93 -11.53
CA PHE A 46 4.05 -0.34 -11.72
C PHE A 46 2.74 -0.17 -12.50
N PHE A 47 2.04 0.98 -12.41
CA PHE A 47 0.77 1.15 -13.14
C PHE A 47 0.90 1.92 -14.46
N LYS A 48 1.92 2.73 -14.73
CA LYS A 48 2.05 3.35 -16.07
C LYS A 48 2.61 2.38 -17.12
N ASP A 49 3.60 1.55 -16.77
CA ASP A 49 4.29 0.72 -17.76
C ASP A 49 3.67 -0.68 -17.91
N PHE A 50 2.92 -1.18 -16.92
CA PHE A 50 2.20 -2.45 -17.10
C PHE A 50 0.97 -2.32 -18.03
N LEU A 51 0.46 -1.09 -18.18
CA LEU A 51 -0.87 -0.85 -18.73
C LEU A 51 -0.83 -0.09 -20.08
N ASN A 52 0.21 0.67 -20.40
CA ASN A 52 0.23 1.52 -21.61
C ASN A 52 1.18 1.06 -22.72
N ASP A 53 2.13 0.16 -22.48
CA ASP A 53 3.14 -0.21 -23.50
C ASP A 53 2.64 -1.24 -24.54
N LYS A 54 1.36 -1.64 -24.46
CA LYS A 54 0.79 -2.71 -25.32
C LYS A 54 -0.58 -2.40 -25.94
N PHE A 55 -1.34 -1.41 -25.46
CA PHE A 55 -2.74 -1.22 -25.89
C PHE A 55 -3.14 0.26 -25.90
N ASP A 56 -3.60 0.73 -27.06
CA ASP A 56 -3.98 2.13 -27.35
C ASP A 56 -5.38 2.48 -26.80
N THR A 57 -6.19 1.47 -26.44
CA THR A 57 -7.57 1.64 -25.96
C THR A 57 -7.78 0.93 -24.61
N GLU A 58 -8.29 1.63 -23.61
CA GLU A 58 -8.57 1.11 -22.26
C GLU A 58 -9.49 -0.13 -22.24
N ARG A 59 -10.30 -0.35 -23.29
CA ARG A 59 -11.18 -1.53 -23.44
C ARG A 59 -10.42 -2.82 -23.78
N GLU A 60 -9.54 -2.80 -24.78
CA GLU A 60 -8.79 -4.00 -25.23
C GLU A 60 -7.91 -4.59 -24.13
N LYS A 61 -7.41 -3.70 -23.28
CA LYS A 61 -6.56 -4.01 -22.14
C LYS A 61 -7.30 -4.69 -21.00
N ALA A 62 -8.53 -4.26 -20.72
CA ALA A 62 -9.39 -4.93 -19.75
C ALA A 62 -9.74 -6.35 -20.24
N ASP A 63 -10.07 -6.49 -21.52
CA ASP A 63 -10.41 -7.77 -22.13
C ASP A 63 -9.20 -8.73 -22.14
N TYR A 64 -7.99 -8.27 -22.47
CA TYR A 64 -6.77 -9.08 -22.44
C TYR A 64 -6.41 -9.59 -21.03
N VAL A 65 -6.54 -8.74 -20.01
CA VAL A 65 -6.27 -9.14 -18.61
C VAL A 65 -7.32 -10.14 -18.12
N ILE A 66 -8.59 -9.95 -18.48
CA ILE A 66 -9.66 -10.92 -18.16
C ILE A 66 -9.36 -12.25 -18.83
N GLU A 67 -8.94 -12.26 -20.09
CA GLU A 67 -8.60 -13.47 -20.82
C GLU A 67 -7.45 -14.23 -20.14
N GLN A 68 -6.36 -13.55 -19.76
CA GLN A 68 -5.22 -14.18 -19.05
C GLN A 68 -5.57 -14.69 -17.65
N LEU A 69 -6.48 -14.02 -16.93
CA LEU A 69 -6.93 -14.45 -15.60
C LEU A 69 -7.97 -15.58 -15.66
N THR A 70 -8.73 -15.66 -16.75
CA THR A 70 -9.82 -16.64 -16.95
C THR A 70 -9.33 -17.87 -17.72
N GLN A 71 -8.20 -17.80 -18.42
CA GLN A 71 -7.56 -18.97 -19.00
C GLN A 71 -7.01 -19.86 -17.87
N PRO A 72 -7.62 -21.04 -17.61
CA PRO A 72 -6.96 -22.02 -16.76
C PRO A 72 -5.65 -22.38 -17.44
N LYS A 73 -4.55 -22.37 -16.69
CA LYS A 73 -3.28 -22.96 -17.12
C LYS A 73 -3.53 -24.46 -17.33
N ASN A 74 -3.97 -24.82 -18.51
CA ASN A 74 -3.97 -26.19 -18.99
C ASN A 74 -2.49 -26.48 -19.26
N THR A 75 -1.80 -27.00 -18.24
CA THR A 75 -0.58 -27.78 -18.45
C THR A 75 -0.97 -29.01 -19.28
N SER A 76 -1.08 -28.80 -20.59
CA SER A 76 -0.96 -29.88 -21.55
C SER A 76 0.49 -30.30 -21.50
N ASN A 77 0.71 -31.48 -20.90
CA ASN A 77 1.97 -32.18 -20.94
C ASN A 77 2.34 -32.42 -22.41
N ASP A 78 3.42 -31.79 -22.86
CA ASP A 78 4.28 -32.23 -23.95
C ASP A 78 5.72 -32.12 -23.46
#